data_AF-A0A6A6JPF2-F1
#
_entry.id   AF-A0A6A6JPF2-F1
#
_cell.length_a   1.000
_cell.length_b   1.000
_cell.length_c   1.000
_cell.angle_alpha   90.00
_cell.angle_beta   90.00
_cell.angle_gamma   90.00
#
_symmetry.space_group_name_H-M   'P 1'
#
loop_
_entity.id
_entity.type
_entity.pdbx_description
1 polymer ?
#
loop_
_entity_poly.entity_id
_entity_poly.type
_entity_poly.pdbx_seq_one_letter_code
_entity_poly.pdbx_strand_id
1 'polypeptide(L)'
;MGDNGKLYIPEDEVPQYKALLREADLILPNQFEAETLSDTTITDLESLAAAVQILHKTYQIPHIIITSLRLTRDNQTLSSRAPSRPPSKPASQLQSPSVSPARNAETSHPSAWPTSDGSKLEDQQEPPSISLDEVENLTIIGSTATSDFKPRLFRIDTPLLPLFFSGTGDMFAALTIPRLIEAVHNASTPNLRSTPSWKSPDDVPAEELPLAKACQKVLASMQTILAKTTEKCKEKMEAYDKRAEKEGCGSGEDDRAEREKQRHLALMNASEVSVVRFVDDLLDPPDLERFKPRRIEESEKVPDEVGLRRPDELGVVRLGVGDGDGAVMVVGGEGGRKTGE
;
A
#
# COMPACT_ATOMS: atom_id res chain seq x y z
N MET A 1 0.51 -9.85 -4.10
CA MET A 1 1.90 -10.34 -3.91
C MET A 1 2.32 -10.33 -2.44
N GLY A 2 1.99 -9.30 -1.67
CA GLY A 2 2.35 -9.21 -0.25
C GLY A 2 1.72 -7.99 0.42
N ASP A 3 1.85 -7.89 1.73
CA ASP A 3 1.44 -6.71 2.51
C ASP A 3 2.24 -6.66 3.83
N ASN A 4 2.28 -5.48 4.47
CA ASN A 4 3.02 -5.22 5.71
C ASN A 4 4.51 -5.64 5.64
N GLY A 5 5.15 -5.41 4.49
CA GLY A 5 6.58 -5.65 4.29
C GLY A 5 6.94 -7.12 4.05
N LYS A 6 5.96 -7.99 3.81
CA LYS A 6 6.19 -9.42 3.61
C LYS A 6 5.49 -9.94 2.36
N LEU A 7 6.24 -10.64 1.51
CA LEU A 7 5.68 -11.38 0.38
C LEU A 7 4.90 -12.62 0.87
N TYR A 8 3.77 -12.87 0.22
CA TYR A 8 2.97 -14.09 0.39
C TYR A 8 3.31 -15.16 -0.65
N ILE A 9 4.13 -14.78 -1.62
CA ILE A 9 4.62 -15.62 -2.71
C ILE A 9 6.13 -15.80 -2.59
N PRO A 10 6.71 -16.86 -3.18
CA PRO A 10 8.15 -16.99 -3.34
C PRO A 10 8.76 -15.78 -4.05
N GLU A 11 9.95 -15.34 -3.62
CA GLU A 11 10.65 -14.19 -4.21
C GLU A 11 10.95 -14.39 -5.70
N ASP A 12 11.21 -15.63 -6.11
CA ASP A 12 11.48 -16.01 -7.50
C ASP A 12 10.26 -15.84 -8.44
N GLU A 13 9.06 -15.65 -7.89
CA GLU A 13 7.84 -15.39 -8.68
C GLU A 13 7.64 -13.89 -9.00
N VAL A 14 8.32 -12.99 -8.28
CA VAL A 14 8.21 -11.53 -8.49
C VAL A 14 8.55 -11.12 -9.93
N PRO A 15 9.63 -11.63 -10.57
CA PRO A 15 9.92 -11.33 -11.97
C PRO A 15 8.80 -11.75 -12.93
N GLN A 16 8.07 -12.83 -12.63
CA GLN A 16 6.95 -13.29 -13.46
C GLN A 16 5.79 -12.31 -13.41
N TYR A 17 5.46 -11.78 -12.22
CA TYR A 17 4.49 -10.68 -12.10
C TYR A 17 4.92 -9.44 -12.89
N LYS A 18 6.20 -9.04 -12.79
CA LYS A 18 6.76 -7.90 -13.55
C LYS A 18 6.62 -8.09 -15.07
N ALA A 19 6.75 -9.33 -15.57
CA ALA A 19 6.56 -9.62 -16.99
C ALA A 19 5.10 -9.45 -17.45
N LEU A 20 4.13 -9.82 -16.61
CA LEU A 20 2.69 -9.71 -16.92
C LEU A 20 2.18 -8.26 -16.93
N LEU A 21 2.85 -7.35 -16.22
CA LEU A 21 2.42 -5.96 -16.10
C LEU A 21 2.26 -5.21 -17.42
N ARG A 22 2.98 -5.62 -18.48
CA ARG A 22 2.91 -4.98 -19.79
C ARG A 22 1.61 -5.22 -20.54
N GLU A 23 0.92 -6.30 -20.19
CA GLU A 23 -0.39 -6.64 -20.76
C GLU A 23 -1.54 -6.00 -19.98
N ALA A 24 -1.24 -5.28 -18.89
CA ALA A 24 -2.24 -4.69 -18.02
C ALA A 24 -2.55 -3.23 -18.39
N ASP A 25 -3.83 -2.93 -18.64
CA ASP A 25 -4.32 -1.56 -18.81
C ASP A 25 -4.47 -0.81 -17.48
N LEU A 26 -4.74 -1.55 -16.40
CA LEU A 26 -5.00 -1.04 -15.06
C LEU A 26 -4.40 -2.00 -14.03
N ILE A 27 -3.64 -1.45 -13.08
CA ILE A 27 -3.18 -2.19 -11.90
C ILE A 27 -3.60 -1.50 -10.61
N LEU A 28 -3.80 -2.30 -9.56
CA LEU A 28 -4.25 -1.84 -8.26
C LEU A 28 -3.32 -2.32 -7.12
N PRO A 29 -2.02 -1.99 -7.14
CA PRO A 29 -1.11 -2.44 -6.11
C PRO A 29 -1.39 -1.74 -4.77
N ASN A 30 -1.12 -2.41 -3.66
CA ASN A 30 -0.94 -1.72 -2.38
C ASN A 30 0.44 -1.01 -2.33
N GLN A 31 0.75 -0.31 -1.23
CA GLN A 31 2.03 0.40 -1.08
C GLN A 31 3.24 -0.54 -1.25
N PHE A 32 3.24 -1.67 -0.56
CA PHE A 32 4.36 -2.62 -0.57
C PHE A 32 4.58 -3.24 -1.97
N GLU A 33 3.48 -3.56 -2.65
CA GLU A 33 3.51 -4.06 -4.02
C GLU A 33 4.04 -2.99 -4.98
N ALA A 34 3.61 -1.74 -4.83
CA ALA A 34 4.13 -0.63 -5.63
C ALA A 34 5.65 -0.47 -5.45
N GLU A 35 6.13 -0.47 -4.21
CA GLU A 35 7.57 -0.41 -3.88
C GLU A 35 8.35 -1.56 -4.52
N THR A 36 7.79 -2.77 -4.45
CA THR A 36 8.41 -3.99 -5.01
C THR A 36 8.43 -3.99 -6.54
N LEU A 37 7.40 -3.44 -7.18
CA LEU A 37 7.28 -3.40 -8.63
C LEU A 37 8.11 -2.27 -9.26
N SER A 38 8.23 -1.14 -8.56
CA SER A 38 9.02 0.03 -8.99
C SER A 38 10.46 0.03 -8.47
N ASP A 39 10.83 -0.92 -7.60
CA ASP A 39 12.12 -0.97 -6.90
C ASP A 39 12.48 0.37 -6.22
N THR A 40 11.46 1.06 -5.69
CA THR A 40 11.57 2.41 -5.10
C THR A 40 10.82 2.44 -3.78
N THR A 41 11.49 2.79 -2.69
CA THR A 41 10.85 2.98 -1.38
C THR A 41 9.98 4.24 -1.39
N ILE A 42 8.76 4.13 -0.89
CA ILE A 42 7.80 5.24 -0.81
C ILE A 42 7.81 5.79 0.62
N THR A 43 8.25 7.04 0.78
CA THR A 43 8.32 7.75 2.06
C THR A 43 7.43 8.98 2.14
N ASP A 44 6.99 9.49 0.98
CA ASP A 44 6.26 10.74 0.81
C ASP A 44 5.59 10.78 -0.58
N LEU A 45 4.90 11.87 -0.90
CA LEU A 45 4.24 12.05 -2.20
C LEU A 45 5.21 12.19 -3.38
N GLU A 46 6.46 12.63 -3.15
CA GLU A 46 7.45 12.82 -4.21
C GLU A 46 8.06 11.49 -4.65
N SER A 47 8.50 10.68 -3.69
CA SER A 47 8.94 9.30 -3.89
C SER A 47 7.83 8.41 -4.45
N LEU A 48 6.58 8.63 -4.02
CA LEU A 48 5.41 7.99 -4.64
C LEU A 48 5.26 8.38 -6.11
N ALA A 49 5.37 9.67 -6.44
CA ALA A 49 5.25 10.13 -7.82
C ALA A 49 6.36 9.56 -8.70
N ALA A 50 7.58 9.46 -8.17
CA ALA A 50 8.69 8.78 -8.82
C ALA A 50 8.41 7.29 -9.06
N ALA A 51 7.90 6.57 -8.05
CA ALA A 51 7.54 5.16 -8.15
C ALA A 51 6.46 4.93 -9.23
N VAL A 52 5.39 5.73 -9.25
CA VAL A 52 4.32 5.65 -10.26
C VAL A 52 4.87 5.97 -11.65
N GLN A 53 5.76 6.96 -11.78
CA GLN A 53 6.41 7.28 -13.06
C GLN A 53 7.25 6.11 -13.58
N ILE A 54 7.99 5.42 -12.71
CA ILE A 54 8.74 4.20 -13.07
C ILE A 54 7.78 3.14 -13.58
N LEU A 55 6.64 2.92 -12.91
CA LEU A 55 5.65 1.93 -13.35
C LEU A 55 5.07 2.27 -14.73
N HIS A 56 4.66 3.53 -14.95
CA HIS A 56 4.15 4.00 -16.23
C HIS A 56 5.19 3.85 -17.35
N LYS A 57 6.44 4.28 -17.14
CA LYS A 57 7.48 4.23 -18.19
C LYS A 57 8.02 2.82 -18.44
N THR A 58 8.26 2.06 -17.37
CA THR A 58 8.92 0.75 -17.48
C THR A 58 7.99 -0.30 -18.04
N TYR A 59 6.72 -0.31 -17.61
CA TYR A 59 5.75 -1.32 -17.99
C TYR A 59 4.68 -0.81 -18.96
N GLN A 60 4.72 0.47 -19.32
CA GLN A 60 3.77 1.11 -20.25
C GLN A 60 2.31 1.03 -19.79
N ILE A 61 2.09 0.95 -18.47
CA ILE A 61 0.77 0.82 -17.87
C ILE A 61 0.02 2.15 -17.98
N PRO A 62 -1.18 2.19 -18.55
CA PRO A 62 -1.99 3.41 -18.65
C PRO A 62 -2.54 3.89 -17.31
N HIS A 63 -3.08 2.98 -16.50
CA HIS A 63 -3.79 3.33 -15.26
C HIS A 63 -3.21 2.61 -14.04
N ILE A 64 -3.00 3.35 -12.96
CA ILE A 64 -2.50 2.81 -11.69
C ILE A 64 -3.36 3.36 -10.56
N ILE A 65 -3.77 2.50 -9.63
CA ILE A 65 -4.40 2.92 -8.37
C ILE A 65 -3.66 2.28 -7.20
N ILE A 66 -3.07 3.10 -6.34
CA ILE A 66 -2.53 2.65 -5.06
C ILE A 66 -3.68 2.58 -4.06
N THR A 67 -4.07 1.37 -3.67
CA THR A 67 -5.35 1.11 -2.95
C THR A 67 -5.34 1.50 -1.48
N SER A 68 -4.16 1.67 -0.87
CA SER A 68 -4.04 1.98 0.55
C SER A 68 -2.69 2.61 0.88
N LEU A 69 -2.70 3.91 1.14
CA LEU A 69 -1.58 4.66 1.72
C LEU A 69 -2.03 5.29 3.02
N ARG A 70 -1.18 5.18 4.04
CA ARG A 70 -1.36 5.89 5.31
C ARG A 70 -0.47 7.12 5.27
N LEU A 71 -1.10 8.27 5.08
CA LEU A 71 -0.41 9.56 5.07
C LEU A 71 -0.58 10.25 6.42
N THR A 72 0.51 10.82 6.93
CA THR A 72 0.47 11.75 8.05
C THR A 72 -0.07 13.11 7.58
N ARG A 73 -0.35 14.01 8.53
CA ARG A 73 -0.80 15.38 8.22
C ARG A 73 0.16 16.15 7.31
N ASP A 74 1.44 15.81 7.36
CA ASP A 74 2.51 16.43 6.55
C ASP A 74 2.74 15.68 5.21
N ASN A 75 1.79 14.83 4.79
CA ASN A 75 1.87 14.01 3.58
C ASN A 75 3.08 13.02 3.54
N GLN A 76 3.61 12.63 4.69
CA GLN A 76 4.60 11.54 4.77
C GLN A 76 3.87 10.21 4.84
N THR A 77 4.41 9.17 4.20
CA THR A 77 3.83 7.82 4.28
C THR A 77 4.39 7.08 5.49
N LEU A 78 3.54 6.33 6.19
CA LEU A 78 4.05 5.30 7.10
C LEU A 78 4.79 4.23 6.30
N SER A 79 5.88 3.71 6.87
CA SER A 79 6.61 2.61 6.24
C SER A 79 5.70 1.39 6.08
N SER A 80 5.72 0.79 4.89
CA SER A 80 5.06 -0.50 4.64
C SER A 80 5.67 -1.63 5.48
N ARG A 81 6.88 -1.43 6.05
CA ARG A 81 7.61 -2.39 6.86
C ARG A 81 7.27 -2.19 8.33
N ALA A 82 6.65 -3.20 8.95
CA ALA A 82 6.37 -3.18 10.38
C ALA A 82 7.66 -2.91 11.20
N PRO A 83 7.61 -2.13 12.30
CA PRO A 83 8.76 -1.96 13.17
C PRO A 83 9.17 -3.33 13.71
N SER A 84 10.39 -3.75 13.41
CA SER A 84 10.95 -4.99 13.92
C SER A 84 11.02 -4.90 15.45
N ARG A 85 10.22 -5.72 16.15
CA ARG A 85 10.40 -5.95 17.59
C ARG A 85 11.86 -6.34 17.82
N PRO A 86 12.60 -5.71 18.76
CA PRO A 86 14.00 -6.04 18.97
C PRO A 86 14.13 -7.55 19.29
N PRO A 87 15.13 -8.24 18.72
CA PRO A 87 15.28 -9.67 18.94
C PRO A 87 15.49 -9.93 20.43
N SER A 88 14.51 -10.61 21.04
CA SER A 88 14.68 -11.23 22.35
C SER A 88 15.87 -12.17 22.27
N LYS A 89 16.90 -11.91 23.08
CA LYS A 89 18.13 -12.70 23.17
C LYS A 89 17.82 -14.21 23.12
N PRO A 90 18.48 -14.99 22.25
CA PRO A 90 18.28 -16.44 22.24
C PRO A 90 18.84 -17.03 23.53
N ALA A 91 17.97 -17.67 24.31
CA ALA A 91 18.38 -18.57 25.39
C ALA A 91 19.07 -19.78 24.76
N SER A 92 20.40 -19.79 24.78
CA SER A 92 21.19 -20.95 24.39
C SER A 92 21.06 -22.03 25.48
N GLN A 93 20.32 -23.09 25.17
CA GLN A 93 20.50 -24.39 25.82
C GLN A 93 21.51 -25.19 24.98
N LEU A 94 22.72 -25.38 25.51
CA LEU A 94 23.50 -26.58 25.24
C LEU A 94 24.07 -27.11 26.56
N GLN A 95 23.67 -28.33 26.88
CA GLN A 95 24.16 -29.12 28.00
C GLN A 95 25.58 -29.64 27.71
N SER A 96 26.43 -29.66 28.73
CA SER A 96 27.60 -30.55 28.86
C SER A 96 27.90 -30.73 30.36
N PRO A 97 28.28 -31.93 30.83
CA PRO A 97 28.28 -32.28 32.25
C PRO A 97 29.63 -32.05 32.95
N SER A 98 29.53 -31.83 34.26
CA SER A 98 30.53 -32.11 35.31
C SER A 98 31.83 -31.30 35.33
N VAL A 99 32.05 -30.53 36.42
CA VAL A 99 33.04 -30.80 37.50
C VAL A 99 33.09 -29.55 38.41
N SER A 100 32.71 -29.71 39.68
CA SER A 100 32.96 -28.80 40.81
C SER A 100 34.45 -28.87 41.25
N PRO A 101 35.07 -27.92 42.02
CA PRO A 101 34.44 -27.29 43.18
C PRO A 101 34.88 -25.86 43.65
N ALA A 102 34.01 -25.32 44.51
CA ALA A 102 34.26 -24.50 45.71
C ALA A 102 34.84 -23.07 45.59
N ARG A 103 34.10 -22.07 46.10
CA ARG A 103 34.18 -21.57 47.49
C ARG A 103 33.19 -20.42 47.76
N ASN A 104 32.51 -20.54 48.91
CA ASN A 104 31.67 -19.56 49.63
C ASN A 104 32.51 -18.32 50.05
N ALA A 105 32.03 -17.19 50.59
CA ALA A 105 30.75 -16.59 50.97
C ALA A 105 31.03 -15.09 51.22
N GLU A 106 29.99 -14.25 51.23
CA GLU A 106 29.84 -12.92 51.91
C GLU A 106 29.01 -11.97 51.02
N THR A 107 27.71 -11.89 51.28
CA THR A 107 27.02 -10.81 52.02
C THR A 107 26.95 -9.47 51.28
N SER A 108 25.71 -9.13 50.91
CA SER A 108 25.07 -7.82 51.09
C SER A 108 25.64 -6.59 50.36
N HIS A 109 24.85 -6.14 49.37
CA HIS A 109 24.41 -4.76 49.06
C HIS A 109 24.89 -3.58 49.97
N PRO A 110 24.75 -2.29 49.59
CA PRO A 110 24.44 -1.66 48.29
C PRO A 110 25.29 -0.38 47.99
N SER A 111 24.94 0.33 46.91
CA SER A 111 25.09 1.79 46.73
C SER A 111 26.50 2.38 46.54
N ALA A 112 26.74 2.96 45.36
CA ALA A 112 27.19 4.35 45.21
C ALA A 112 27.47 4.64 43.73
N TRP A 113 26.78 5.64 43.17
CA TRP A 113 27.26 6.35 41.99
C TRP A 113 28.33 7.36 42.44
N PRO A 114 29.34 7.63 41.61
CA PRO A 114 29.63 9.03 41.33
C PRO A 114 29.91 9.31 39.83
N THR A 115 29.17 10.31 39.34
CA THR A 115 29.59 11.47 38.51
C THR A 115 30.74 11.35 37.49
N SER A 116 30.36 11.68 36.24
CA SER A 116 31.03 12.54 35.24
C SER A 116 32.47 12.22 34.83
N ASP A 117 32.73 11.99 33.54
CA ASP A 117 32.98 13.06 32.55
C ASP A 117 33.26 12.48 31.15
N GLY A 118 33.04 13.28 30.09
CA GLY A 118 33.81 13.13 28.85
C GLY A 118 33.14 12.55 27.58
N SER A 119 32.29 13.36 26.95
CA SER A 119 32.29 13.69 25.51
C SER A 119 32.47 12.62 24.41
N LYS A 120 31.46 12.52 23.52
CA LYS A 120 31.48 12.61 22.03
C LYS A 120 30.38 11.72 21.44
N LEU A 121 29.30 12.31 20.93
CA LEU A 121 29.05 12.57 19.50
C LEU A 121 28.92 11.28 18.68
N GLU A 122 27.67 10.89 18.42
CA GLU A 122 27.18 10.50 17.09
C GLU A 122 25.64 10.43 17.17
N ASP A 123 24.98 11.35 16.46
CA ASP A 123 23.53 11.38 16.23
C ASP A 123 23.12 10.09 15.51
N GLN A 124 22.68 9.09 16.28
CA GLN A 124 21.79 8.06 15.76
C GLN A 124 20.38 8.64 15.81
N GLN A 125 20.03 9.37 14.75
CA GLN A 125 18.65 9.80 14.54
C GLN A 125 17.85 8.55 14.18
N GLU A 126 17.26 7.93 15.21
CA GLU A 126 16.23 6.90 15.01
C GLU A 126 15.17 7.47 14.06
N PRO A 127 14.70 6.69 13.05
CA PRO A 127 13.63 7.16 12.18
C PRO A 127 12.44 7.55 13.05
N PRO A 128 11.75 8.67 12.76
CA PRO A 128 10.66 9.14 13.59
C PRO A 128 9.65 8.00 13.75
N SER A 129 9.42 7.60 15.01
CA SER A 129 8.40 6.61 15.35
C SER A 129 7.05 7.29 15.25
N ILE A 130 6.52 7.35 14.03
CA ILE A 130 5.21 7.96 13.77
C ILE A 130 4.14 7.07 14.42
N SER A 131 3.38 7.66 15.35
CA SER A 131 2.29 6.97 16.03
C SER A 131 1.13 6.70 15.06
N LEU A 132 0.56 5.50 15.11
CA LEU A 132 -0.63 5.13 14.33
C LEU A 132 -1.86 5.98 14.67
N ASP A 133 -1.84 6.68 15.82
CA ASP A 133 -2.91 7.59 16.26
C ASP A 133 -2.95 8.90 15.46
N GLU A 134 -1.92 9.22 14.67
CA GLU A 134 -1.87 10.42 13.82
C GLU A 134 -2.50 10.21 12.44
N VAL A 135 -2.81 8.95 12.08
CA VAL A 135 -3.40 8.59 10.78
C VAL A 135 -4.92 8.59 10.90
N GLU A 136 -5.51 9.74 10.59
CA GLU A 136 -6.97 9.90 10.60
C GLU A 136 -7.65 9.32 9.35
N ASN A 137 -6.91 9.23 8.23
CA ASN A 137 -7.45 8.85 6.93
C ASN A 137 -6.61 7.78 6.23
N LEU A 138 -7.31 6.91 5.49
CA LEU A 138 -6.76 6.06 4.45
C LEU A 138 -6.84 6.81 3.11
N THR A 139 -5.70 6.97 2.44
CA THR A 139 -5.62 7.67 1.16
C THR A 139 -5.46 6.68 0.02
N ILE A 140 -6.21 6.90 -1.06
CA ILE A 140 -6.00 6.24 -2.35
C ILE A 140 -5.40 7.25 -3.31
N ILE A 141 -4.42 6.78 -4.09
CA ILE A 141 -3.75 7.59 -5.10
C ILE A 141 -3.91 6.92 -6.45
N GLY A 142 -4.57 7.61 -7.37
CA GLY A 142 -4.73 7.14 -8.75
C GLY A 142 -3.89 7.96 -9.71
N SER A 143 -3.51 7.34 -10.82
CA SER A 143 -2.78 7.96 -11.92
C SER A 143 -3.29 7.45 -13.26
N THR A 144 -3.48 8.36 -14.20
CA THR A 144 -3.55 8.01 -15.62
C THR A 144 -2.38 8.65 -16.34
N ALA A 145 -1.55 7.83 -16.99
CA ALA A 145 -0.41 8.29 -17.74
C ALA A 145 -0.81 9.31 -18.82
N THR A 146 0.06 10.29 -19.07
CA THR A 146 0.05 11.10 -20.29
C THR A 146 0.52 10.28 -21.50
N SER A 147 0.60 10.91 -22.68
CA SER A 147 1.18 10.31 -23.88
C SER A 147 2.67 9.93 -23.73
N ASP A 148 3.42 10.69 -22.92
CA ASP A 148 4.85 10.49 -22.61
C ASP A 148 5.10 9.72 -21.29
N PHE A 149 4.06 9.07 -20.75
CA PHE A 149 4.12 8.27 -19.52
C PHE A 149 4.49 9.06 -18.26
N LYS A 150 4.21 10.36 -18.23
CA LYS A 150 4.23 11.15 -16.99
C LYS A 150 2.98 10.84 -16.15
N PRO A 151 3.12 10.78 -14.81
CA PRO A 151 2.00 10.50 -13.94
C PRO A 151 1.06 11.71 -13.85
N ARG A 152 -0.26 11.48 -13.84
CA ARG A 152 -1.28 12.50 -13.49
C ARG A 152 -1.99 12.06 -12.23
N LEU A 153 -1.39 12.45 -11.10
CA LEU A 153 -1.80 11.96 -9.79
C LEU A 153 -3.01 12.70 -9.24
N PHE A 154 -3.97 11.93 -8.75
CA PHE A 154 -5.04 12.42 -7.89
C PHE A 154 -5.10 11.59 -6.61
N ARG A 155 -5.57 12.20 -5.53
CA ARG A 155 -5.83 11.54 -4.25
C ARG A 155 -7.28 11.69 -3.81
N ILE A 156 -7.75 10.68 -3.08
CA ILE A 156 -9.01 10.72 -2.35
C ILE A 156 -8.73 10.21 -0.95
N ASP A 157 -9.10 11.00 0.06
CA ASP A 157 -8.95 10.62 1.46
C ASP A 157 -10.26 10.03 1.96
N THR A 158 -10.15 8.91 2.67
CA THR A 158 -11.28 8.23 3.29
C THR A 158 -11.03 8.07 4.77
N PRO A 159 -12.04 8.28 5.63
CA PRO A 159 -11.85 8.13 7.07
C PRO A 159 -11.59 6.66 7.41
N LEU A 160 -10.62 6.42 8.29
CA LEU A 160 -10.36 5.06 8.76
C LEU A 160 -11.55 4.55 9.59
N LEU A 161 -12.04 3.35 9.27
CA LEU A 161 -13.07 2.70 10.06
C LEU A 161 -12.46 1.87 11.19
N PRO A 162 -13.08 1.85 12.39
CA PRO A 162 -12.53 1.18 13.58
C PRO A 162 -12.71 -0.35 13.55
N LEU A 163 -12.95 -0.94 12.38
CA LEU A 163 -13.15 -2.38 12.19
C LEU A 163 -12.26 -2.86 11.05
N PHE A 164 -11.65 -4.04 11.26
CA PHE A 164 -10.93 -4.72 10.19
C PHE A 164 -11.93 -5.43 9.29
N PHE A 165 -11.85 -5.14 7.99
CA PHE A 165 -12.64 -5.79 6.96
C PHE A 165 -11.71 -6.57 6.03
N SER A 166 -11.99 -7.86 5.85
CA SER A 166 -11.29 -8.68 4.86
C SER A 166 -11.96 -8.52 3.49
N GLY A 167 -11.18 -8.61 2.40
CA GLY A 167 -11.70 -8.52 1.02
C GLY A 167 -12.05 -7.12 0.52
N THR A 168 -11.66 -6.05 1.25
CA THR A 168 -11.89 -4.66 0.81
C THR A 168 -11.14 -4.32 -0.48
N GLY A 169 -9.95 -4.87 -0.67
CA GLY A 169 -9.18 -4.74 -1.92
C GLY A 169 -9.89 -5.38 -3.11
N ASP A 170 -10.39 -6.61 -2.94
CA ASP A 170 -11.15 -7.32 -3.99
C ASP A 170 -12.43 -6.58 -4.34
N MET A 171 -13.16 -6.08 -3.32
CA MET A 171 -14.34 -5.26 -3.53
C MET A 171 -14.00 -3.97 -4.28
N PHE A 172 -12.92 -3.27 -3.91
CA PHE A 172 -12.48 -2.05 -4.59
C PHE A 172 -12.14 -2.33 -6.06
N ALA A 173 -11.35 -3.38 -6.33
CA ALA A 173 -10.98 -3.76 -7.69
C ALA A 173 -12.21 -4.16 -8.54
N ALA A 174 -13.10 -4.99 -7.99
CA ALA A 174 -14.31 -5.44 -8.68
C ALA A 174 -15.26 -4.29 -9.02
N LEU A 175 -15.38 -3.29 -8.15
CA LEU A 175 -16.23 -2.10 -8.40
C LEU A 175 -15.55 -1.06 -9.30
N THR A 176 -14.22 -1.02 -9.34
CA THR A 176 -13.48 -0.04 -10.15
C THR A 176 -13.76 -0.22 -11.64
N ILE A 177 -13.79 -1.45 -12.14
CA ILE A 177 -14.00 -1.72 -13.57
C ILE A 177 -15.34 -1.19 -14.10
N PRO A 178 -16.52 -1.57 -13.56
CA PRO A 178 -17.79 -1.04 -14.05
C PRO A 178 -17.92 0.47 -13.84
N ARG A 179 -17.36 1.03 -12.76
CA ARG A 179 -17.37 2.48 -12.53
C ARG A 179 -16.46 3.24 -13.50
N LEU A 180 -15.34 2.65 -13.91
CA LEU A 180 -14.47 3.20 -14.94
C LEU A 180 -15.16 3.19 -16.30
N ILE A 181 -15.82 2.08 -16.66
CA ILE A 181 -16.64 1.99 -17.87
C ILE A 181 -17.70 3.09 -17.86
N GLU A 182 -18.46 3.22 -16.77
CA GLU A 182 -19.47 4.26 -16.61
C GLU A 182 -18.88 5.67 -16.76
N ALA A 183 -17.76 5.96 -16.10
CA ALA A 183 -17.09 7.25 -16.17
C ALA A 183 -16.59 7.57 -17.58
N VAL A 184 -16.07 6.58 -18.31
CA VAL A 184 -15.63 6.71 -19.72
C VAL A 184 -16.82 7.00 -20.63
N HIS A 185 -17.98 6.38 -20.40
CA HIS A 185 -19.19 6.64 -21.19
C HIS A 185 -19.77 8.03 -20.94
N ASN A 186 -19.61 8.55 -19.73
CA ASN A 186 -20.09 9.88 -19.33
C ASN A 186 -19.05 10.99 -19.53
N ALA A 187 -17.84 10.66 -19.98
CA ALA A 187 -16.77 11.64 -20.18
C ALA A 187 -17.11 12.60 -21.34
N SER A 188 -16.84 13.89 -21.14
CA SER A 188 -16.97 14.90 -22.19
C SER A 188 -15.96 14.73 -23.33
N THR A 189 -14.92 13.91 -23.11
CA THR A 189 -13.85 13.66 -24.08
C THR A 189 -14.40 12.89 -25.31
N PRO A 190 -14.25 13.44 -26.53
CA PRO A 190 -14.69 12.76 -27.75
C PRO A 190 -13.98 11.41 -27.95
N ASN A 191 -14.76 10.40 -28.36
CA ASN A 191 -14.26 9.07 -28.76
C ASN A 191 -13.46 8.29 -27.71
N LEU A 192 -13.49 8.68 -26.43
CA LEU A 192 -12.73 8.02 -25.36
C LEU A 192 -13.02 6.52 -25.25
N ARG A 193 -14.28 6.11 -25.45
CA ARG A 193 -14.74 4.72 -25.46
C ARG A 193 -14.02 3.81 -26.47
N SER A 194 -13.51 4.39 -27.54
CA SER A 194 -12.80 3.69 -28.62
C SER A 194 -11.28 3.87 -28.55
N THR A 195 -10.80 4.72 -27.64
CA THR A 195 -9.36 4.91 -27.42
C THR A 195 -8.79 3.69 -26.68
N PRO A 196 -7.62 3.16 -27.11
CA PRO A 196 -6.94 2.09 -26.38
C PRO A 196 -6.79 2.40 -24.90
N SER A 197 -7.10 1.41 -24.07
CA SER A 197 -7.07 1.49 -22.61
C SER A 197 -7.96 2.59 -22.01
N TRP A 198 -8.81 3.25 -22.80
CA TRP A 198 -9.55 4.47 -22.41
C TRP A 198 -8.65 5.59 -21.83
N LYS A 199 -7.40 5.67 -22.33
CA LYS A 199 -6.46 6.70 -21.90
C LYS A 199 -6.95 8.07 -22.31
N SER A 200 -7.15 8.96 -21.33
CA SER A 200 -7.61 10.32 -21.58
C SER A 200 -6.50 11.19 -22.20
N PRO A 201 -6.83 12.15 -23.09
CA PRO A 201 -5.90 13.14 -23.62
C PRO A 201 -5.13 13.90 -22.53
N ASP A 202 -3.95 14.42 -22.86
CA ASP A 202 -3.02 15.02 -21.89
C ASP A 202 -3.54 16.33 -21.29
N ASP A 203 -4.46 17.02 -21.95
CA ASP A 203 -5.10 18.25 -21.47
C ASP A 203 -6.17 18.00 -20.38
N VAL A 204 -6.59 16.74 -20.17
CA VAL A 204 -7.53 16.40 -19.10
C VAL A 204 -6.80 16.44 -17.73
N PRO A 205 -7.26 17.28 -16.79
CA PRO A 205 -6.64 17.39 -15.46
C PRO A 205 -6.92 16.15 -14.60
N ALA A 206 -6.06 15.91 -13.60
CA ALA A 206 -6.03 14.65 -12.84
C ALA A 206 -7.35 14.34 -12.10
N GLU A 207 -8.01 15.36 -11.57
CA GLU A 207 -9.27 15.28 -10.82
C GLU A 207 -10.52 15.09 -11.72
N GLU A 208 -10.37 15.31 -13.02
CA GLU A 208 -11.44 15.11 -14.03
C GLU A 208 -11.27 13.82 -14.82
N LEU A 209 -10.17 13.08 -14.60
CA LEU A 209 -9.96 11.78 -15.23
C LEU A 209 -11.14 10.83 -14.94
N PRO A 210 -11.55 10.00 -15.91
CA PRO A 210 -12.55 8.95 -15.68
C PRO A 210 -12.17 8.03 -14.52
N LEU A 211 -10.88 7.71 -14.37
CA LEU A 211 -10.35 6.94 -13.25
C LEU A 211 -10.64 7.62 -11.91
N ALA A 212 -10.51 8.94 -11.83
CA ALA A 212 -10.78 9.71 -10.62
C ALA A 212 -12.27 9.70 -10.26
N LYS A 213 -13.15 9.87 -11.26
CA LYS A 213 -14.61 9.78 -11.07
C LYS A 213 -15.05 8.36 -10.67
N ALA A 214 -14.40 7.34 -11.24
CA ALA A 214 -14.65 5.96 -10.88
C ALA A 214 -14.27 5.71 -9.41
N CYS A 215 -13.05 6.05 -9.00
CA CYS A 215 -12.58 5.91 -7.63
C CYS A 215 -13.48 6.67 -6.63
N GLN A 216 -13.94 7.87 -6.98
CA GLN A 216 -14.89 8.64 -6.15
C GLN A 216 -16.17 7.84 -5.87
N LYS A 217 -16.80 7.27 -6.91
CA LYS A 217 -18.02 6.47 -6.75
C LYS A 217 -17.78 5.16 -6.00
N VAL A 218 -16.66 4.49 -6.28
CA VAL A 218 -16.27 3.25 -5.56
C VAL A 218 -16.12 3.53 -4.08
N LEU A 219 -15.38 4.59 -3.71
CA LEU A 219 -15.13 4.92 -2.31
C LEU A 219 -16.38 5.36 -1.57
N ALA A 220 -17.25 6.14 -2.21
CA ALA A 220 -18.54 6.48 -1.63
C ALA A 220 -19.36 5.21 -1.36
N SER A 221 -19.47 4.31 -2.33
CA SER A 221 -20.19 3.03 -2.19
C SER A 221 -19.62 2.19 -1.05
N MET A 222 -18.30 2.00 -1.04
CA MET A 222 -17.63 1.21 -0.01
C MET A 222 -17.82 1.84 1.36
N GLN A 223 -17.65 3.15 1.51
CA GLN A 223 -17.77 3.79 2.81
C GLN A 223 -19.18 3.68 3.37
N THR A 224 -20.21 3.84 2.54
CA THR A 224 -21.60 3.66 2.94
C THR A 224 -21.86 2.23 3.43
N ILE A 225 -21.40 1.23 2.68
CA ILE A 225 -21.57 -0.19 3.02
C ILE A 225 -20.84 -0.54 4.31
N LEU A 226 -19.58 -0.12 4.43
CA LEU A 226 -18.75 -0.42 5.59
C LEU A 226 -19.27 0.32 6.84
N ALA A 227 -19.78 1.56 6.70
CA ALA A 227 -20.41 2.30 7.80
C ALA A 227 -21.69 1.59 8.29
N LYS A 228 -22.60 1.21 7.40
CA LYS A 228 -23.82 0.45 7.74
C LYS A 228 -23.49 -0.92 8.33
N THR A 229 -22.44 -1.58 7.85
CA THR A 229 -21.96 -2.86 8.40
C THR A 229 -21.38 -2.65 9.80
N THR A 230 -20.64 -1.57 10.04
CA THR A 230 -20.09 -1.21 11.35
C THR A 230 -21.20 -1.00 12.37
N GLU A 231 -22.25 -0.27 12.02
CA GLU A 231 -23.42 -0.06 12.89
C GLU A 231 -24.09 -1.39 13.26
N LYS A 232 -24.40 -2.23 12.26
CA LYS A 232 -24.97 -3.57 12.50
C LYS A 232 -24.06 -4.47 13.32
N CYS A 233 -22.75 -4.37 13.12
CA CYS A 233 -21.76 -5.12 13.88
C CYS A 233 -21.79 -4.69 15.35
N LYS A 234 -21.84 -3.38 15.63
CA LYS A 234 -21.96 -2.85 17.00
C LYS A 234 -23.23 -3.36 17.69
N GLU A 235 -24.38 -3.30 17.02
CA GLU A 235 -25.65 -3.81 17.57
C GLU A 235 -25.58 -5.30 17.90
N LYS A 236 -25.01 -6.12 17.00
CA LYS A 236 -24.81 -7.56 17.23
C LYS A 236 -23.87 -7.83 18.40
N MET A 237 -22.79 -7.04 18.52
CA MET A 237 -21.82 -7.18 19.61
C MET A 237 -22.38 -6.76 20.96
N GLU A 238 -23.17 -5.69 21.02
CA GLU A 238 -23.88 -5.32 22.25
C GLU A 238 -24.88 -6.40 22.67
N ALA A 239 -25.57 -7.03 21.72
CA ALA A 239 -26.49 -8.12 22.01
C ALA A 239 -25.75 -9.40 22.47
N TYR A 240 -24.57 -9.67 21.91
CA TYR A 240 -23.69 -10.76 22.32
C TYR A 240 -23.15 -10.52 23.73
N ASP A 241 -22.60 -9.33 24.00
CA ASP A 241 -22.03 -8.96 25.30
C ASP A 241 -23.10 -9.05 26.41
N LYS A 242 -24.33 -8.55 26.16
CA LYS A 242 -25.47 -8.71 27.08
C LYS A 242 -25.88 -10.17 27.32
N ARG A 243 -25.69 -11.06 26.34
CA ARG A 243 -25.98 -12.49 26.49
C ARG A 243 -24.89 -13.17 27.31
N ALA A 244 -23.63 -12.88 27.01
CA ALA A 244 -22.48 -13.40 27.75
C ALA A 244 -22.51 -12.98 29.22
N GLU A 245 -22.94 -11.75 29.53
CA GLU A 245 -23.14 -11.28 30.91
C GLU A 245 -24.24 -12.05 31.66
N LYS A 246 -25.33 -12.43 30.97
CA LYS A 246 -26.45 -13.18 31.57
C LYS A 246 -26.14 -14.66 31.78
N GLU A 247 -25.32 -15.25 30.92
CA GLU A 247 -24.99 -16.68 30.97
C GLU A 247 -24.00 -17.01 32.11
N GLY A 248 -23.33 -16.01 32.70
CA GLY A 248 -22.60 -16.13 33.97
C GLY A 248 -21.52 -17.21 33.96
N CYS A 249 -20.27 -16.83 33.69
CA CYS A 249 -19.17 -17.79 33.51
C CYS A 249 -18.10 -17.70 34.61
N GLY A 250 -17.42 -18.83 34.87
CA GLY A 250 -16.37 -19.01 35.89
C GLY A 250 -15.21 -18.00 35.83
N SER A 251 -14.55 -17.82 36.98
CA SER A 251 -13.54 -16.79 37.21
C SER A 251 -12.10 -17.20 36.86
N GLY A 252 -11.91 -18.33 36.17
CA GLY A 252 -10.58 -18.84 35.82
C GLY A 252 -9.91 -18.06 34.68
N GLU A 253 -8.57 -18.11 34.60
CA GLU A 253 -7.81 -17.55 33.47
C GLU A 253 -8.15 -18.26 32.15
N ASP A 254 -8.34 -19.58 32.17
CA ASP A 254 -8.73 -20.37 31.00
C ASP A 254 -10.12 -19.96 30.47
N ASP A 255 -11.08 -19.73 31.38
CA ASP A 255 -12.44 -19.27 31.04
C ASP A 255 -12.42 -17.86 30.40
N ARG A 256 -11.46 -17.02 30.78
CA ARG A 256 -11.28 -15.67 30.22
C ARG A 256 -10.70 -15.74 28.81
N ALA A 257 -9.66 -16.53 28.60
CA ALA A 257 -9.04 -16.70 27.28
C ALA A 257 -10.04 -17.30 26.27
N GLU A 258 -10.86 -18.26 26.70
CA GLU A 258 -11.90 -18.83 25.86
C GLU A 258 -13.00 -17.81 25.52
N ARG A 259 -13.42 -16.96 26.48
CA ARG A 259 -14.36 -15.85 26.22
C ARG A 259 -13.80 -14.82 25.25
N GLU A 260 -12.54 -14.44 25.39
CA GLU A 260 -11.88 -13.50 24.47
C GLU A 260 -11.84 -14.07 23.05
N LYS A 261 -11.52 -15.37 22.91
CA LYS A 261 -11.55 -16.07 21.62
C LYS A 261 -12.96 -16.14 21.03
N GLN A 262 -13.97 -16.50 21.81
CA GLN A 262 -15.35 -16.59 21.35
C GLN A 262 -15.90 -15.21 20.94
N ARG A 263 -15.61 -14.17 21.73
CA ARG A 263 -15.96 -12.79 21.39
C ARG A 263 -15.27 -12.33 20.12
N HIS A 264 -13.99 -12.67 19.93
CA HIS A 264 -13.27 -12.37 18.70
C HIS A 264 -13.88 -13.07 17.48
N LEU A 265 -14.25 -14.34 17.58
CA LEU A 265 -14.96 -15.07 16.51
C LEU A 265 -16.32 -14.44 16.20
N ALA A 266 -17.07 -14.06 17.23
CA ALA A 266 -18.35 -13.38 17.06
C ALA A 266 -18.17 -12.02 16.36
N LEU A 267 -17.12 -11.27 16.70
CA LEU A 267 -16.76 -10.02 16.04
C LEU A 267 -16.42 -10.24 14.56
N MET A 268 -15.59 -11.23 14.23
CA MET A 268 -15.23 -11.55 12.84
C MET A 268 -16.45 -11.94 12.01
N ASN A 269 -17.39 -12.71 12.58
CA ASN A 269 -18.63 -13.05 11.89
C ASN A 269 -19.54 -11.82 11.73
N ALA A 270 -19.61 -10.95 12.74
CA ALA A 270 -20.42 -9.74 12.70
C ALA A 270 -19.87 -8.68 11.73
N SER A 271 -18.55 -8.67 11.48
CA SER A 271 -17.87 -7.75 10.56
C SER A 271 -17.84 -8.22 9.10
N GLU A 272 -18.42 -9.38 8.78
CA GLU A 272 -18.51 -9.88 7.41
C GLU A 272 -19.40 -8.97 6.55
N VAL A 273 -18.86 -8.49 5.43
CA VAL A 273 -19.56 -7.57 4.53
C VAL A 273 -20.45 -8.36 3.57
N SER A 274 -21.76 -8.29 3.77
CA SER A 274 -22.74 -8.87 2.86
C SER A 274 -23.09 -7.91 1.72
N VAL A 275 -22.23 -7.84 0.70
CA VAL A 275 -22.34 -6.93 -0.46
C VAL A 275 -23.73 -6.97 -1.12
N VAL A 276 -24.33 -8.16 -1.25
CA VAL A 276 -25.64 -8.40 -1.87
C VAL A 276 -26.79 -7.67 -1.15
N ARG A 277 -26.63 -7.28 0.11
CA ARG A 277 -27.66 -6.55 0.88
C ARG A 277 -27.65 -5.05 0.64
N PHE A 278 -26.67 -4.53 -0.08
CA PHE A 278 -26.44 -3.09 -0.28
C PHE A 278 -26.40 -2.71 -1.76
N VAL A 279 -27.18 -3.40 -2.61
CA VAL A 279 -27.19 -3.15 -4.06
C VAL A 279 -27.55 -1.71 -4.40
N ASP A 280 -28.52 -1.12 -3.69
CA ASP A 280 -28.92 0.27 -3.93
C ASP A 280 -27.77 1.24 -3.64
N ASP A 281 -27.06 1.04 -2.51
CA ASP A 281 -25.89 1.84 -2.13
C ASP A 281 -24.70 1.61 -3.09
N LEU A 282 -24.60 0.43 -3.70
CA LEU A 282 -23.60 0.12 -4.71
C LEU A 282 -23.90 0.76 -6.06
N LEU A 283 -25.17 1.00 -6.39
CA LEU A 283 -25.59 1.60 -7.66
C LEU A 283 -25.58 3.13 -7.57
N ASP A 284 -26.16 3.68 -6.50
CA ASP A 284 -26.29 5.11 -6.25
C ASP A 284 -25.80 5.49 -4.84
N PRO A 285 -24.47 5.63 -4.66
CA PRO A 285 -23.91 5.94 -3.36
C PRO A 285 -24.17 7.39 -2.95
N PRO A 286 -24.54 7.65 -1.68
CA PRO A 286 -24.70 9.01 -1.16
C PRO A 286 -23.35 9.72 -0.97
N ASP A 287 -23.41 11.03 -0.70
CA ASP A 287 -22.27 11.85 -0.24
C ASP A 287 -21.02 11.85 -1.13
N LEU A 288 -21.20 11.77 -2.46
CA LEU A 288 -20.10 11.78 -3.44
C LEU A 288 -19.11 12.95 -3.26
N GLU A 289 -19.60 14.13 -2.86
CA GLU A 289 -18.78 15.32 -2.65
C GLU A 289 -17.70 15.13 -1.57
N ARG A 290 -17.94 14.26 -0.59
CA ARG A 290 -16.94 13.93 0.45
C ARG A 290 -15.70 13.27 -0.14
N PHE A 291 -15.87 12.54 -1.23
CA PHE A 291 -14.82 11.75 -1.89
C PHE A 291 -14.30 12.44 -3.14
N LYS A 292 -14.45 13.77 -3.23
CA LYS A 292 -13.99 14.54 -4.38
C LYS A 292 -12.48 14.36 -4.59
N PRO A 293 -12.04 13.93 -5.79
CA PRO A 293 -10.62 13.81 -6.11
C PRO A 293 -9.91 15.16 -6.01
N ARG A 294 -8.68 15.13 -5.50
CA ARG A 294 -7.78 16.29 -5.46
C ARG A 294 -6.50 15.97 -6.21
N ARG A 295 -6.03 16.91 -7.02
CA ARG A 295 -4.74 16.82 -7.71
C ARG A 295 -3.57 16.74 -6.71
N ILE A 296 -2.51 16.04 -7.09
CA ILE A 296 -1.21 16.03 -6.39
C ILE A 296 -0.20 16.76 -7.28
N GLU A 297 0.25 17.94 -6.86
CA GLU A 297 1.13 18.83 -7.64
C GLU A 297 2.56 18.29 -7.73
N GLU A 298 2.97 17.43 -6.80
CA GLU A 298 4.28 16.77 -6.77
C GLU A 298 4.51 15.91 -8.03
N SER A 299 3.44 15.49 -8.72
CA SER A 299 3.54 14.77 -9.99
C SER A 299 4.22 15.56 -11.11
N GLU A 300 4.14 16.90 -11.10
CA GLU A 300 4.79 17.75 -12.09
C GLU A 300 6.28 17.96 -11.82
N LYS A 301 6.72 17.69 -10.58
CA LYS A 301 8.10 17.94 -10.13
C LYS A 301 9.04 16.78 -10.41
N VAL A 302 8.50 15.62 -10.78
CA VAL A 302 9.31 14.41 -11.01
C VAL A 302 10.17 14.62 -12.27
N PRO A 303 11.50 14.48 -12.18
CA PRO A 303 12.37 14.63 -13.34
C PRO A 303 12.03 13.65 -14.46
N ASP A 304 12.15 14.09 -15.71
CA ASP A 304 11.86 13.27 -16.90
C ASP A 304 12.76 12.03 -17.02
N GLU A 305 13.93 12.06 -16.37
CA GLU A 305 14.89 10.97 -16.30
C GLU A 305 14.44 9.79 -15.42
N VAL A 306 13.53 10.03 -14.48
CA VAL A 306 13.00 8.97 -13.60
C VAL A 306 12.20 7.98 -14.45
N GLY A 307 12.54 6.69 -14.35
CA GLY A 307 11.92 5.62 -15.14
C GLY A 307 12.43 5.51 -16.59
N LEU A 308 13.41 6.33 -17.02
CA LEU A 308 14.10 6.09 -18.28
C LEU A 308 14.98 4.84 -18.16
N ARG A 309 14.91 3.96 -19.17
CA ARG A 309 15.77 2.79 -19.23
C ARG A 309 17.20 3.24 -19.56
N ARG A 310 18.14 3.03 -18.64
CA ARG A 310 19.56 3.29 -18.90
C ARG A 310 20.13 2.12 -19.73
N PRO A 311 20.91 2.40 -20.78
CA PRO A 311 21.67 1.36 -21.47
C PRO A 311 22.64 0.69 -20.48
N ASP A 312 22.83 -0.61 -20.62
CA ASP A 312 23.90 -1.31 -19.90
C ASP A 312 25.30 -0.87 -20.41
N GLU A 313 26.37 -1.39 -19.80
CA GLU A 313 27.77 -1.08 -20.15
C GLU A 313 28.13 -1.38 -21.62
N LEU A 314 27.25 -2.06 -22.35
CA LEU A 314 27.38 -2.41 -23.77
C LEU A 314 26.50 -1.53 -24.69
N GLY A 315 25.83 -0.51 -24.15
CA GLY A 315 24.93 0.35 -24.92
C GLY A 315 23.61 -0.34 -25.30
N VAL A 316 23.28 -1.46 -24.63
CA VAL A 316 22.05 -2.22 -24.86
C VAL A 316 21.00 -1.77 -23.86
N VAL A 317 19.87 -1.29 -24.38
CA VAL A 317 18.67 -1.10 -23.57
C VAL A 317 17.92 -2.43 -23.56
N ARG A 318 18.06 -3.21 -22.48
CA ARG A 318 17.28 -4.45 -22.32
C ARG A 318 15.81 -4.09 -22.19
N LEU A 319 15.02 -4.48 -23.19
CA LEU A 319 13.58 -4.22 -23.19
C LEU A 319 12.81 -5.28 -22.38
N GLY A 320 13.42 -6.04 -21.47
CA GLY A 320 12.73 -7.03 -20.62
C GLY A 320 13.70 -7.89 -19.82
N VAL A 321 13.34 -8.21 -18.58
CA VAL A 321 14.12 -9.05 -17.67
C VAL A 321 13.65 -10.50 -17.80
N GLY A 322 14.57 -11.34 -18.24
CA GLY A 322 14.48 -12.79 -18.36
C GLY A 322 15.73 -13.22 -19.11
N ASP A 323 16.39 -14.29 -18.70
CA ASP A 323 17.62 -14.82 -19.34
C ASP A 323 17.31 -15.51 -20.69
N GLY A 324 16.28 -15.04 -21.39
CA GLY A 324 15.76 -15.59 -22.63
C GLY A 324 15.33 -14.47 -23.58
N ASP A 325 15.72 -14.63 -24.84
CA ASP A 325 15.54 -13.74 -26.02
C ASP A 325 14.43 -12.68 -25.88
N GLY A 326 14.78 -11.55 -25.27
CA GLY A 326 14.01 -10.31 -25.34
C GLY A 326 14.56 -9.39 -26.42
N ALA A 327 13.71 -8.59 -27.03
CA ALA A 327 14.11 -7.60 -28.03
C ALA A 327 15.18 -6.63 -27.46
N VAL A 328 16.31 -6.52 -28.15
CA VAL A 328 17.43 -5.64 -27.81
C VAL A 328 17.43 -4.45 -28.74
N MET A 329 17.44 -3.24 -28.17
CA MET A 329 17.70 -2.02 -28.93
C MET A 329 19.13 -1.56 -28.63
N VAL A 330 19.99 -1.63 -29.64
CA VAL A 330 21.37 -1.11 -29.58
C VAL A 330 21.33 0.36 -30.00
N VAL A 331 21.76 1.26 -29.13
CA VAL A 331 21.90 2.68 -29.49
C VAL A 331 23.18 2.79 -30.34
N GLY A 332 23.02 2.79 -31.66
CA GLY A 332 24.12 2.96 -32.60
C GLY A 332 24.75 4.34 -32.46
N GLY A 333 26.00 4.37 -31.98
CA GLY A 333 26.82 5.58 -31.96
C GLY A 333 27.02 6.12 -33.38
N GLU A 334 26.92 7.45 -33.52
CA GLU A 334 27.17 8.18 -34.75
C GLU A 334 28.53 7.81 -35.35
N GLY A 335 28.51 6.99 -36.38
CA GLY A 335 29.66 6.73 -37.23
C GLY A 335 30.05 8.02 -37.95
N GLY A 336 31.14 8.64 -37.50
CA GLY A 336 31.75 9.78 -38.17
C GLY A 336 32.00 9.50 -39.65
N ARG A 337 31.23 10.17 -40.53
CA ARG A 337 31.60 10.33 -41.93
C ARG A 337 32.79 11.28 -42.00
N LYS A 338 34.00 10.72 -41.94
CA LYS A 338 35.17 11.32 -42.58
C LYS A 338 34.92 11.29 -44.10
N THR A 339 34.59 12.43 -44.69
CA THR A 339 34.85 12.68 -46.10
C THR A 339 36.36 12.88 -46.25
N GLY A 340 37.03 11.93 -46.88
CA GLY A 340 38.44 12.02 -47.26
C GLY A 340 38.57 11.99 -48.77
N GLU A 341 39.27 13.02 -49.27
CA GLU A 341 39.81 13.31 -50.62
C GLU A 341 38.87 13.44 -51.82
#